data_AF-A0A380W9F1-F1
#
_entry.id   AF-A0A380W9F1-F1
#
_cell.length_a   1.000
_cell.length_b   1.000
_cell.length_c   1.000
_cell.angle_alpha   90.00
_cell.angle_beta   90.00
_cell.angle_gamma   90.00
#
_symmetry.space_group_name_H-M   'P 1'
#
loop_
_entity.id
_entity.type
_entity.pdbx_description
1 polymer ?
#
loop_
_entity_poly.entity_id
_entity_poly.type
_entity_poly.pdbx_seq_one_letter_code
_entity_poly.pdbx_strand_id
1 'polypeptide(L)' 'MIRQSSKTWSEHDLKKLKDYADAGASHYRTAAALNRTVSGVRSMAQRHGIRFVSPKAARHAARETTSAPLS' A
#
# COMPACT_ATOMS: atom_id res chain seq x y z
N MET A 1 10.40 -20.62 -13.38
CA MET A 1 9.73 -19.39 -12.87
C MET A 1 10.54 -18.18 -13.29
N ILE A 2 10.07 -17.42 -14.29
CA ILE A 2 10.74 -16.21 -14.76
C ILE A 2 10.51 -15.12 -13.70
N ARG A 3 11.56 -14.76 -12.95
CA ARG A 3 11.54 -13.58 -12.09
C ARG A 3 11.50 -12.37 -13.00
N GLN A 4 10.30 -11.79 -13.23
CA GLN A 4 10.15 -10.53 -13.95
C GLN A 4 11.17 -9.54 -13.35
N SER A 5 12.15 -9.14 -14.16
CA SER A 5 13.23 -8.31 -13.70
C SER A 5 12.63 -7.01 -13.14
N SER A 6 13.06 -6.69 -11.94
CA SER A 6 12.66 -5.55 -11.11
C SER A 6 13.07 -4.19 -11.69
N LYS A 7 13.30 -4.09 -13.00
CA LYS A 7 14.10 -3.01 -13.59
C LYS A 7 13.30 -1.77 -13.95
N THR A 8 11.99 -1.87 -14.09
CA THR A 8 11.15 -0.72 -14.44
C THR A 8 9.86 -0.75 -13.65
N TRP A 9 9.66 0.26 -12.82
CA TRP A 9 8.36 0.60 -12.26
C TRP A 9 7.68 1.50 -13.28
N SER A 10 6.57 1.03 -13.84
CA SER A 10 5.77 1.86 -14.74
C SER A 10 5.00 2.91 -13.94
N GLU A 11 4.57 3.98 -14.59
CA GLU A 11 3.65 4.95 -13.98
C GLU A 11 2.37 4.27 -13.48
N HIS A 12 1.90 3.25 -14.20
CA HIS A 12 0.76 2.44 -13.79
C HIS A 12 1.02 1.65 -12.50
N ASP A 13 2.23 1.10 -12.32
CA ASP A 13 2.62 0.44 -11.06
C ASP A 13 2.69 1.43 -9.91
N LEU A 14 3.20 2.64 -10.15
CA LEU A 14 3.25 3.72 -9.16
C LEU A 14 1.86 4.20 -8.77
N LYS A 15 0.95 4.33 -9.74
CA LYS A 15 -0.44 4.66 -9.49
C LYS A 15 -1.08 3.61 -8.59
N LYS A 16 -0.92 2.33 -8.93
CA LYS A 16 -1.43 1.22 -8.09
C LYS A 16 -0.82 1.22 -6.70
N LEU A 17 0.50 1.45 -6.58
CA LEU A 17 1.19 1.54 -5.30
C LEU A 17 0.54 2.59 -4.39
N LYS A 18 0.24 3.77 -4.95
CA LYS A 18 -0.45 4.85 -4.25
C LYS A 18 -1.89 4.47 -3.90
N ASP A 19 -2.65 3.95 -4.85
CA ASP A 19 -4.05 3.52 -4.63
C ASP A 19 -4.13 2.49 -3.48
N TYR A 20 -3.18 1.55 -3.40
CA TYR A 20 -3.11 0.59 -2.29
C TYR A 20 -2.73 1.22 -0.96
N ALA A 21 -1.83 2.20 -0.96
CA ALA A 21 -1.46 2.92 0.25
C ALA A 21 -2.64 3.75 0.80
N ASP A 22 -3.36 4.43 -0.10
CA ASP A 22 -4.55 5.22 0.23
C ASP A 22 -5.70 4.34 0.72
N ALA A 23 -5.83 3.12 0.17
CA ALA A 23 -6.76 2.10 0.67
C ALA A 23 -6.35 1.47 2.02
N GLY A 24 -5.22 1.87 2.61
CA GLY A 24 -4.71 1.33 3.87
C GLY A 24 -4.19 -0.11 3.78
N ALA A 25 -3.80 -0.57 2.59
CA ALA A 25 -3.19 -1.87 2.42
C ALA A 25 -1.80 -1.92 3.10
N SER A 26 -1.34 -3.12 3.46
CA SER A 26 0.03 -3.31 3.94
C SER A 26 0.99 -3.53 2.77
N HIS A 27 2.28 -3.25 2.97
CA HIS A 27 3.34 -3.55 2.00
C HIS A 27 3.29 -5.00 1.47
N TYR A 28 2.90 -5.96 2.32
CA TYR A 28 2.75 -7.37 1.93
C TYR A 28 1.61 -7.59 0.93
N ARG A 29 0.45 -6.98 1.19
CA ARG A 29 -0.69 -7.07 0.27
C ARG A 29 -0.39 -6.39 -1.06
N THR A 30 0.23 -5.22 -1.02
CA THR A 30 0.64 -4.50 -2.23
C THR A 30 1.67 -5.27 -3.04
N ALA A 31 2.65 -5.90 -2.38
CA ALA A 31 3.65 -6.73 -3.02
C ALA A 31 3.02 -7.94 -3.75
N ALA A 32 2.08 -8.63 -3.10
CA ALA A 32 1.35 -9.73 -3.71
C ALA A 32 0.52 -9.27 -4.92
N ALA A 33 -0.17 -8.13 -4.80
CA ALA A 33 -1.02 -7.61 -5.87
C ALA A 33 -0.23 -7.09 -7.09
N LEU A 34 0.96 -6.53 -6.87
CA LEU A 34 1.85 -6.06 -7.93
C LEU A 34 2.81 -7.15 -8.44
N ASN A 35 2.75 -8.37 -7.89
CA ASN A 35 3.71 -9.44 -8.14
C ASN A 35 5.17 -8.97 -7.96
N ARG A 36 5.42 -8.17 -6.91
CA ARG A 36 6.73 -7.59 -6.56
C ARG A 36 7.21 -8.08 -5.20
N THR A 37 8.46 -7.81 -4.89
CA THR A 37 9.00 -8.04 -3.56
C THR A 37 8.58 -6.93 -2.60
N VAL A 38 8.38 -7.28 -1.33
CA VAL A 38 8.06 -6.32 -0.26
C VAL A 38 9.16 -5.26 -0.12
N SER A 39 10.43 -5.65 -0.29
CA SER A 39 11.56 -4.71 -0.31
C SER A 39 11.48 -3.72 -1.46
N GLY A 40 11.09 -4.15 -2.67
CA GLY A 40 10.90 -3.27 -3.82
C GLY A 40 9.77 -2.28 -3.62
N VAL A 41 8.63 -2.75 -3.10
CA VAL A 41 7.47 -1.90 -2.74
C VAL A 41 7.90 -0.84 -1.72
N ARG A 42 8.61 -1.23 -0.65
CA ARG A 42 9.06 -0.31 0.40
C ARG A 42 10.04 0.74 -0.14
N SER A 43 11.04 0.34 -0.92
CA SER A 43 12.01 1.28 -1.52
C SER A 43 11.32 2.28 -2.45
N MET A 44 10.38 1.84 -3.27
CA MET A 44 9.68 2.73 -4.19
C MET A 44 8.69 3.65 -3.47
N ALA A 45 7.99 3.13 -2.46
CA ALA A 45 7.13 3.95 -1.63
C ALA A 45 7.93 5.08 -0.95
N GLN A 46 9.08 4.75 -0.38
CA GLN A 46 9.96 5.74 0.22
C GLN A 46 10.49 6.76 -0.79
N ARG A 47 10.92 6.31 -1.97
CA ARG A 47 11.42 7.20 -3.04
C ARG A 47 10.36 8.17 -3.56
N HIS A 48 9.09 7.76 -3.58
CA HIS A 48 7.97 8.58 -4.05
C HIS A 48 7.16 9.24 -2.92
N GLY A 49 7.61 9.14 -1.66
CA GLY A 49 6.92 9.75 -0.51
C GLY A 49 5.56 9.11 -0.17
N ILE A 50 5.30 7.89 -0.61
CA ILE A 50 4.06 7.16 -0.34
C ILE A 50 4.14 6.49 1.03
N ARG A 51 3.21 6.84 1.91
CA ARG A 51 3.17 6.33 3.29
C ARG A 51 2.11 5.24 3.43
N PHE A 52 2.54 4.02 3.71
CA PHE A 52 1.61 2.93 4.03
C PHE A 52 1.14 3.07 5.48
N VAL A 53 -0.17 3.21 5.66
CA VAL A 53 -0.80 3.20 6.97
C VAL A 53 -0.82 1.75 7.45
N SER A 54 -0.19 1.46 8.59
CA SER A 54 -0.25 0.11 9.17
C SER A 54 -1.72 -0.30 9.34
N PRO A 55 -2.12 -1.54 9.01
CA PRO A 55 -3.48 -2.01 9.20
C PRO A 55 -3.99 -1.83 10.64
N LYS A 56 -3.08 -1.80 11.63
CA LYS A 56 -3.43 -1.45 13.01
C LYS A 56 -3.94 -0.02 13.14
N ALA A 57 -3.29 0.95 12.49
CA ALA A 57 -3.70 2.34 12.46
C ALA A 57 -4.95 2.58 11.58
N ALA A 58 -5.08 1.89 10.44
CA ALA A 58 -6.26 1.98 9.58
C ALA A 58 -7.54 1.46 10.28
N ARG A 59 -7.41 0.38 11.08
CA ARG A 59 -8.52 -0.14 11.91
C ARG A 59 -8.96 0.84 13.01
N HIS A 60 -8.05 1.66 13.53
CA HIS A 60 -8.41 2.71 14.48
C HIS A 60 -9.15 3.85 13.78
N ALA A 61 -8.66 4.31 12.62
CA ALA A 61 -9.32 5.36 11.83
C ALA A 61 -10.76 4.99 11.38
N ALA A 62 -10.98 3.73 10.99
CA ALA A 62 -12.32 3.24 10.60
C ALA A 62 -13.26 3.04 11.81
N ARG A 63 -12.72 2.84 13.02
CA ARG A 63 -13.52 2.73 14.24
C ARG A 63 -14.00 4.08 14.76
N GLU A 64 -13.23 5.14 14.55
CA GLU A 64 -13.58 6.50 15.01
C GLU A 64 -14.71 7.14 14.19
N THR A 65 -15.01 6.63 12.99
CA THR A 65 -16.12 7.13 12.15
C THR A 65 -17.47 6.44 12.39
N THR A 66 -17.53 5.40 13.24
CA THR A 66 -18.77 4.65 13.51
C THR A 66 -19.38 4.95 14.89
N SER A 67 -18.74 5.77 15.72
CA SER A 67 -19.31 6.20 17.01
C SER A 67 -19.76 7.65 16.96
N ALA A 68 -20.73 7.96 16.09
CA ALA A 68 -21.64 9.08 16.32
C ALA A 68 -22.85 8.51 17.09
N PRO A 69 -23.05 8.87 18.36
CA PRO A 69 -24.21 8.41 19.11
C PRO A 69 -25.45 9.10 18.53
N LEU A 70 -26.42 8.30 18.08
CA LEU A 70 -27.79 8.76 17.95
C LEU A 70 -28.43 8.69 19.34
N SER A 71 -28.71 9.89 19.86
CA SER A 71 -29.67 10.24 20.93
C SER A 71 -29.38 9.79 22.36
#